data_AF-A0A951E199-F1
#
_entry.id   AF-A0A951E199-F1
#
_cell.length_a   1.000
_cell.length_b   1.000
_cell.length_c   1.000
_cell.angle_alpha   90.00
_cell.angle_beta   90.00
_cell.angle_gamma   90.00
#
_symmetry.space_group_name_H-M   'P 1'
#
loop_
_entity.id
_entity.type
_entity.pdbx_description
1 polymer ?
#
loop_
_entity_poly.entity_id
_entity_poly.type
_entity_poly.pdbx_seq_one_letter_code
_entity_poly.pdbx_strand_id
1 'polypeptide(L)'
;IELRHLSETEENPPWWVDREQMMPGQVSMGAYEDSQRHPGDYEAQVSQRPIAVHGLEHLSATDRGITMFRNQVRRGIRAVRDGHPPAGLCPDEGVVVPTYCNNTVVRLPEAATEAADKKMMRDAGLKLAKSYLKDPPLMAGR
;
A
#
# COMPACT_ATOMS: atom_id res chain seq x y z
N ILE A 1 -8.76 16.76 2.93
CA ILE A 1 -10.17 16.46 2.58
C ILE A 1 -10.16 15.07 2.00
N GLU A 2 -10.76 14.10 2.69
CA GLU A 2 -10.86 12.72 2.23
C GLU A 2 -12.24 12.54 1.59
N LEU A 3 -12.27 12.08 0.33
CA LEU A 3 -13.50 11.86 -0.43
C LEU A 3 -13.77 10.36 -0.43
N ARG A 4 -14.85 9.93 0.22
CA ARG A 4 -15.36 8.56 0.16
C ARG A 4 -16.55 8.53 -0.78
N HIS A 5 -16.57 7.56 -1.69
CA HIS A 5 -17.75 7.27 -2.50
C HIS A 5 -18.61 6.27 -1.73
N LEU A 6 -19.72 6.74 -1.17
CA LEU A 6 -20.74 5.88 -0.58
C LEU A 6 -21.83 5.66 -1.62
N SER A 7 -22.27 4.42 -1.79
CA SER A 7 -23.37 4.10 -2.68
C SER A 7 -24.66 4.74 -2.16
N GLU A 8 -25.42 5.37 -3.04
CA GLU A 8 -26.77 5.88 -2.72
C GLU A 8 -27.85 4.81 -2.90
N THR A 9 -27.53 3.73 -3.62
CA THR A 9 -28.49 2.70 -4.03
C THR A 9 -28.26 1.35 -3.37
N GLU A 10 -27.07 1.13 -2.80
CA GLU A 10 -26.68 -0.13 -2.16
C GLU A 10 -26.31 0.11 -0.70
N GLU A 11 -26.41 -0.92 0.12
CA GLU A 11 -25.98 -0.86 1.51
C GLU A 11 -24.46 -0.67 1.59
N ASN A 12 -24.04 0.36 2.33
CA ASN A 12 -22.63 0.62 2.56
C ASN A 12 -22.15 -0.16 3.79
N PRO A 13 -20.97 -0.81 3.72
CA PRO A 13 -20.38 -1.44 4.88
C PRO A 13 -20.26 -0.46 6.07
N PRO A 14 -20.60 -0.88 7.30
CA PRO A 14 -20.58 0.01 8.46
C PRO A 14 -19.23 0.71 8.71
N TRP A 15 -18.11 0.00 8.52
CA TRP A 15 -16.74 0.54 8.66
C TRP A 15 -16.34 1.50 7.52
N TRP A 16 -17.12 1.61 6.45
CA TRP A 16 -16.96 2.67 5.44
C TRP A 16 -17.72 3.93 5.81
N VAL A 17 -18.78 3.82 6.61
CA VAL A 17 -19.59 4.94 7.07
C VAL A 17 -19.01 5.53 8.35
N ASP A 18 -18.81 4.71 9.38
CA ASP A 18 -18.26 5.08 10.67
C ASP A 18 -16.73 4.88 10.71
N ARG A 19 -16.00 5.90 11.14
CA ARG A 19 -14.53 5.87 11.25
C ARG A 19 -14.05 5.23 12.55
N GLU A 20 -14.88 5.23 13.57
CA GLU A 20 -14.54 4.61 14.86
C GLU A 20 -14.68 3.08 14.77
N GLN A 21 -15.45 2.60 13.79
CA GLN A 21 -15.59 1.17 13.53
C GLN A 21 -14.43 0.64 12.68
N MET A 22 -13.61 -0.22 13.29
CA MET A 22 -12.51 -0.90 12.59
C MET A 22 -13.04 -1.89 11.54
N MET A 23 -12.30 -2.04 10.44
CA MET A 23 -12.62 -3.03 9.42
C MET A 23 -12.48 -4.46 9.98
N PRO A 24 -13.46 -5.36 9.81
CA PRO A 24 -13.46 -6.69 10.44
C PRO A 24 -12.18 -7.51 10.20
N GLY A 25 -11.60 -7.48 9.00
CA GLY A 25 -10.38 -8.24 8.69
C GLY A 25 -9.08 -7.66 9.26
N GLN A 26 -9.11 -6.48 9.90
CA GLN A 26 -7.94 -5.83 10.52
C GLN A 26 -7.88 -6.06 12.04
N VAL A 27 -8.88 -6.73 12.62
CA VAL A 27 -8.99 -6.97 14.06
C VAL A 27 -9.06 -8.46 14.36
N SER A 28 -8.66 -8.84 15.57
CA SER A 28 -8.80 -10.21 16.05
C SER A 28 -10.26 -10.63 16.09
N MET A 29 -10.56 -11.83 15.59
CA MET A 29 -11.89 -12.45 15.76
C MET A 29 -12.12 -13.03 17.16
N GLY A 30 -11.14 -12.93 18.05
CA GLY A 30 -11.25 -13.34 19.46
C GLY A 30 -11.10 -14.86 19.65
N ALA A 31 -11.96 -15.66 19.03
CA ALA A 31 -11.89 -17.12 19.11
C ALA A 31 -10.90 -17.72 18.08
N TYR A 32 -10.11 -18.69 18.52
CA TYR A 32 -9.11 -19.33 17.66
C TYR A 32 -9.74 -20.11 16.50
N GLU A 33 -10.84 -20.82 16.74
CA GLU A 33 -11.53 -21.57 15.68
C GLU A 33 -12.07 -20.64 14.58
N ASP A 34 -12.66 -19.50 14.96
CA ASP A 34 -13.13 -18.51 14.00
C ASP A 34 -11.97 -17.98 13.16
N SER A 35 -10.84 -17.67 13.81
CA SER A 35 -9.60 -17.20 13.16
C SER A 35 -9.07 -18.21 12.13
N GLN A 36 -9.23 -19.51 12.38
CA GLN A 36 -8.85 -20.55 11.43
C GLN A 36 -9.84 -20.68 10.26
N ARG A 37 -11.13 -20.44 10.50
CA ARG A 37 -12.19 -20.60 9.48
C ARG A 37 -12.32 -19.38 8.56
N HIS A 38 -12.09 -18.18 9.07
CA HIS A 38 -12.25 -16.94 8.32
C HIS A 38 -11.04 -15.98 8.48
N PRO A 39 -9.82 -16.42 8.18
CA PRO A 39 -8.62 -15.61 8.40
C PRO A 39 -8.65 -14.31 7.57
N GLY A 40 -8.32 -13.20 8.22
CA GLY A 40 -8.14 -11.89 7.59
C GLY A 40 -6.68 -11.44 7.59
N ASP A 41 -6.47 -10.14 7.36
CA ASP A 41 -5.15 -9.53 7.38
C ASP A 41 -4.54 -9.55 8.79
N TYR A 42 -5.39 -9.47 9.84
CA TYR A 42 -4.94 -9.63 11.23
C TYR A 42 -4.23 -10.98 11.41
N GLU A 43 -4.88 -12.10 11.07
CA GLU A 43 -4.30 -13.43 11.16
C GLU A 43 -3.06 -13.59 10.25
N ALA A 44 -3.10 -13.03 9.03
CA ALA A 44 -1.96 -13.04 8.12
C ALA A 44 -0.73 -12.31 8.70
N GLN A 45 -0.94 -11.24 9.46
CA GLN A 45 0.13 -10.50 10.13
C GLN A 45 0.63 -11.22 11.38
N VAL A 46 -0.26 -11.59 12.30
CA VAL A 46 0.15 -12.13 13.62
C VAL A 46 0.68 -13.57 13.55
N SER A 47 0.26 -14.35 12.55
CA SER A 47 0.78 -15.71 12.32
C SER A 47 2.27 -15.75 12.00
N GLN A 48 2.86 -14.62 11.60
CA GLN A 48 4.31 -14.50 11.37
C GLN A 48 5.13 -14.41 12.66
N ARG A 49 4.48 -14.44 13.84
CA ARG A 49 5.01 -14.26 15.21
C ARG A 49 5.15 -12.77 15.57
N PRO A 50 5.31 -12.43 16.88
CA PRO A 50 5.57 -11.05 17.30
C PRO A 50 6.78 -10.41 16.63
N ILE A 51 7.78 -11.23 16.27
CA ILE A 51 8.92 -10.85 15.44
C ILE A 51 9.06 -11.89 14.33
N ALA A 52 9.00 -11.44 13.08
CA ALA A 52 9.19 -12.30 11.92
C ALA A 52 10.58 -12.93 11.91
N VAL A 53 10.64 -14.25 11.68
CA VAL A 53 11.90 -14.99 11.59
C VAL A 53 12.34 -15.03 10.13
N HIS A 54 13.19 -14.09 9.72
CA HIS A 54 13.61 -13.96 8.32
C HIS A 54 14.25 -15.22 7.72
N GLY A 55 14.87 -16.08 8.54
CA GLY A 55 15.45 -17.35 8.07
C GLY A 55 14.42 -18.38 7.59
N LEU A 56 13.13 -18.16 7.85
CA LEU A 56 12.02 -19.02 7.39
C LEU A 56 11.32 -18.49 6.14
N GLU A 57 11.76 -17.35 5.60
CA GLU A 57 11.12 -16.72 4.46
C GLU A 57 11.68 -17.23 3.13
N HIS A 58 10.80 -17.52 2.18
CA HIS A 58 11.14 -17.92 0.82
C HIS A 58 10.63 -16.86 -0.17
N LEU A 59 11.41 -15.78 -0.33
CA LEU A 59 11.03 -14.66 -1.18
C LEU A 59 11.04 -15.05 -2.66
N SER A 60 10.01 -14.62 -3.38
CA SER A 60 9.81 -14.85 -4.81
C SER A 60 9.87 -13.53 -5.59
N ALA A 61 9.64 -13.59 -6.91
CA ALA A 61 9.65 -12.41 -7.77
C ALA A 61 8.61 -11.35 -7.36
N THR A 62 7.49 -11.75 -6.75
CA THR A 62 6.46 -10.83 -6.26
C THR A 62 6.91 -10.05 -5.02
N ASP A 63 7.89 -10.56 -4.28
CA ASP A 63 8.42 -9.96 -3.04
C ASP A 63 9.53 -8.93 -3.28
N ARG A 64 9.71 -8.51 -4.54
CA ARG A 64 10.70 -7.50 -4.92
C ARG A 64 10.54 -6.20 -4.12
N GLY A 65 9.29 -5.76 -3.90
CA GLY A 65 8.99 -4.57 -3.11
C GLY A 65 9.49 -4.69 -1.67
N ILE A 66 9.23 -5.82 -1.01
CA ILE A 66 9.70 -6.10 0.36
C ILE A 66 11.23 -6.10 0.44
N THR A 67 11.89 -6.72 -0.53
CA THR A 67 13.36 -6.73 -0.59
C THR A 67 13.94 -5.33 -0.72
N MET A 68 13.36 -4.50 -1.61
CA MET A 68 13.76 -3.12 -1.80
C MET A 68 13.55 -2.29 -0.52
N PHE A 69 12.40 -2.45 0.12
CA PHE A 69 12.07 -1.76 1.36
C PHE A 69 13.03 -2.13 2.50
N ARG A 70 13.30 -3.42 2.71
CA ARG A 70 14.28 -3.88 3.71
C ARG A 70 15.67 -3.31 3.48
N ASN A 71 16.10 -3.22 2.22
CA ASN A 71 17.38 -2.61 1.89
C ASN A 71 17.39 -1.11 2.19
N GLN A 72 16.28 -0.40 1.95
CA GLN A 72 16.14 1.01 2.33
C GLN A 72 16.22 1.21 3.84
N VAL A 73 15.49 0.42 4.63
CA VAL A 73 15.53 0.47 6.10
C VAL A 73 16.95 0.19 6.61
N ARG A 74 17.62 -0.86 6.12
CA ARG A 74 19.00 -1.17 6.51
C ARG A 74 19.99 -0.04 6.18
N ARG A 75 19.81 0.65 5.04
CA ARG A 75 20.60 1.85 4.72
C ARG A 75 20.33 2.98 5.70
N GLY A 76 19.06 3.23 6.05
CA GLY A 76 18.67 4.23 7.04
C GLY A 76 19.26 3.96 8.43
N ILE A 77 19.19 2.72 8.91
CA ILE A 77 19.79 2.31 10.19
C ILE A 77 21.30 2.59 10.21
N ARG A 78 22.02 2.23 9.12
CA ARG A 78 23.46 2.52 9.01
C ARG A 78 23.75 4.02 8.98
N ALA A 79 22.97 4.78 8.21
CA ALA A 79 23.12 6.24 8.16
C ALA A 79 23.00 6.86 9.56
N VAL A 80 21.95 6.50 10.31
CA VAL A 80 21.72 6.98 11.68
C VAL A 80 22.88 6.62 12.60
N ARG A 81 23.34 5.36 12.56
CA ARG A 81 24.50 4.92 13.34
C ARG A 81 25.76 5.74 13.02
N ASP A 82 25.94 6.11 11.76
CA ASP A 82 27.08 6.87 11.28
C ASP A 82 26.88 8.39 11.43
N GLY A 83 25.84 8.84 12.16
CA GLY A 83 25.57 10.27 12.44
C GLY A 83 24.88 11.04 11.31
N HIS A 84 24.38 10.34 10.29
CA HIS A 84 23.69 10.93 9.14
C HIS A 84 22.17 10.70 9.23
N PRO A 85 21.32 11.61 8.71
CA PRO A 85 19.88 11.38 8.67
C PRO A 85 19.53 10.23 7.70
N PRO A 86 18.47 9.44 7.99
CA PRO A 86 17.98 8.45 7.05
C PRO A 86 17.31 9.14 5.85
N ALA A 87 17.40 8.52 4.67
CA ALA A 87 16.76 9.03 3.47
C ALA A 87 15.24 9.13 3.63
N GLY A 88 14.66 10.24 3.18
CA GLY A 88 13.21 10.49 3.25
C GLY A 88 12.73 11.12 4.55
N LEU A 89 13.63 11.37 5.52
CA LEU A 89 13.30 12.22 6.66
C LEU A 89 13.11 13.67 6.17
N CYS A 90 11.96 14.25 6.46
CA CYS A 90 11.66 15.65 6.19
C CYS A 90 11.54 16.40 7.52
N PRO A 91 12.62 17.03 8.01
CA PRO A 91 12.62 17.68 9.32
C PRO A 91 11.92 19.05 9.31
N ASP A 92 11.72 19.63 8.12
CA ASP A 92 11.18 20.97 7.97
C ASP A 92 9.66 21.00 8.20
N GLU A 93 9.24 21.84 9.14
CA GLU A 93 7.83 22.07 9.42
C GLU A 93 7.12 22.72 8.22
N GLY A 94 5.88 22.32 7.97
CA GLY A 94 5.06 22.85 6.87
C GLY A 94 5.38 22.25 5.49
N VAL A 95 6.42 21.43 5.35
CA VAL A 95 6.67 20.68 4.11
C VAL A 95 5.65 19.56 3.97
N VAL A 96 4.93 19.56 2.85
CA VAL A 96 4.02 18.47 2.49
C VAL A 96 4.85 17.36 1.87
N VAL A 97 4.81 16.17 2.48
CA VAL A 97 5.40 14.98 1.87
C VAL A 97 4.37 14.40 0.88
N PRO A 98 4.66 14.37 -0.42
CA PRO A 98 3.75 13.75 -1.37
C PRO A 98 3.69 12.25 -1.09
N THR A 99 2.49 11.74 -0.78
CA THR A 99 2.24 10.31 -0.68
C THR A 99 1.68 9.79 -2.01
N TYR A 100 2.04 8.56 -2.35
CA TYR A 100 1.59 7.88 -3.57
C TYR A 100 0.67 6.71 -3.24
N CYS A 101 0.00 6.79 -2.07
CA CYS A 101 -0.89 5.77 -1.53
C CYS A 101 -2.32 5.98 -2.04
N ASN A 102 -2.49 6.05 -3.36
CA ASN A 102 -3.79 6.21 -3.99
C ASN A 102 -4.06 5.06 -4.94
N ASN A 103 -5.34 4.71 -5.07
CA ASN A 103 -5.81 3.80 -6.11
C ASN A 103 -6.38 4.64 -7.25
N THR A 104 -5.90 4.41 -8.47
CA THR A 104 -6.39 5.09 -9.67
C THR A 104 -6.97 4.06 -10.62
N VAL A 105 -8.26 4.18 -10.89
CA VAL A 105 -8.92 3.39 -11.93
C VAL A 105 -8.95 4.22 -13.21
N VAL A 106 -8.40 3.67 -14.29
CA VAL A 106 -8.45 4.27 -15.62
C VAL A 106 -9.15 3.32 -16.58
N ARG A 107 -9.90 3.86 -17.54
CA ARG A 107 -10.46 3.07 -18.64
C ARG A 107 -9.46 3.03 -19.78
N LEU A 108 -9.22 1.85 -20.32
CA LEU A 108 -8.43 1.62 -21.52
C LEU A 108 -9.31 0.88 -22.55
N PRO A 109 -9.11 1.10 -23.85
CA PRO A 109 -9.80 0.32 -24.88
C PRO A 109 -9.32 -1.14 -24.84
N GLU A 110 -10.18 -2.06 -25.28
CA GLU A 110 -9.80 -3.46 -25.46
C GLU A 110 -8.76 -3.59 -26.58
N ALA A 111 -7.70 -4.36 -26.34
CA ALA A 111 -6.68 -4.63 -27.35
C ALA A 111 -7.03 -5.87 -28.17
N ALA A 112 -6.60 -5.91 -29.44
CA ALA A 112 -6.90 -7.02 -30.35
C ALA A 112 -6.28 -8.38 -29.94
N THR A 113 -5.27 -8.38 -29.06
CA THR A 113 -4.61 -9.60 -28.58
C THR A 113 -4.18 -9.44 -27.12
N GLU A 114 -4.05 -10.55 -26.38
CA GLU A 114 -3.56 -10.55 -25.00
C GLU A 114 -2.16 -9.93 -24.87
N ALA A 115 -1.28 -10.15 -25.85
CA ALA A 115 0.05 -9.57 -25.85
C ALA A 115 0.01 -8.03 -26.01
N ALA A 116 -0.85 -7.53 -26.90
CA ALA A 116 -1.07 -6.10 -27.07
C ALA A 116 -1.72 -5.48 -25.82
N ASP A 117 -2.64 -6.20 -25.17
CA ASP A 117 -3.31 -5.79 -23.94
C ASP A 117 -2.30 -5.63 -22.79
N LYS A 118 -1.47 -6.65 -22.54
CA LYS A 118 -0.40 -6.61 -21.54
C LYS A 118 0.59 -5.47 -21.79
N LYS A 119 0.93 -5.20 -23.05
CA LYS A 119 1.80 -4.06 -23.39
C LYS A 119 1.10 -2.73 -23.11
N MET A 120 -0.16 -2.57 -23.53
CA MET A 120 -0.94 -1.36 -23.30
C MET A 120 -1.11 -1.07 -21.81
N MET A 121 -1.46 -2.07 -21.00
CA MET A 121 -1.57 -1.92 -19.55
C MET A 121 -0.26 -1.47 -18.90
N ARG A 122 0.87 -2.05 -19.31
CA ARG A 122 2.19 -1.65 -18.81
C ARG A 122 2.55 -0.21 -19.19
N ASP A 123 2.33 0.15 -20.46
CA ASP A 123 2.63 1.49 -20.98
C ASP A 123 1.75 2.54 -20.28
N ALA A 124 0.47 2.25 -20.09
CA ALA A 124 -0.48 3.10 -19.37
C ALA A 124 -0.09 3.26 -17.90
N GLY A 125 0.19 2.16 -17.20
CA GLY A 125 0.64 2.18 -15.80
C GLY A 125 1.94 2.96 -15.62
N LEU A 126 2.91 2.79 -16.52
CA LEU A 126 4.17 3.55 -16.50
C LEU A 126 3.93 5.05 -16.75
N LYS A 127 3.06 5.40 -17.71
CA LYS A 127 2.71 6.79 -17.99
C LYS A 127 2.04 7.45 -16.78
N LEU A 128 1.11 6.75 -16.13
CA LEU A 128 0.47 7.20 -14.89
C LEU A 128 1.49 7.41 -13.79
N ALA A 129 2.33 6.42 -13.49
CA ALA A 129 3.35 6.52 -12.46
C ALA A 129 4.30 7.72 -12.69
N LYS A 130 4.75 7.92 -13.94
CA LYS A 130 5.60 9.08 -14.31
C LYS A 130 4.86 10.40 -14.10
N SER A 131 3.59 10.48 -14.47
CA SER A 131 2.78 11.67 -14.25
C SER A 131 2.63 11.98 -12.76
N TYR A 132 2.39 10.96 -11.93
CA TYR A 132 2.25 11.10 -10.49
C TYR A 132 3.53 11.60 -9.83
N LEU A 133 4.68 11.08 -10.24
CA LEU A 133 5.97 11.52 -9.72
C LEU A 133 6.31 12.96 -10.13
N LYS A 134 5.90 13.37 -11.34
CA LYS A 134 6.13 14.72 -11.84
C LYS A 134 5.20 15.73 -11.17
N ASP A 135 3.91 15.41 -11.11
CA ASP A 135 2.84 16.29 -10.65
C ASP A 135 1.98 15.53 -9.61
N PRO A 136 2.45 15.39 -8.35
CA PRO A 136 1.72 14.62 -7.34
C PRO A 136 0.33 15.22 -7.11
N PRO A 137 -0.76 14.43 -7.14
CA PRO A 137 -2.12 14.96 -7.04
C PRO A 137 -2.38 15.76 -5.76
N LEU A 138 -1.72 15.39 -4.66
CA LEU A 138 -1.79 16.10 -3.37
C LEU A 138 -1.14 17.49 -3.39
N MET A 139 -0.36 17.79 -4.44
CA MET A 139 0.32 19.07 -4.65
C MET A 139 -0.41 19.96 -5.66
N ALA A 140 -1.38 19.43 -6.41
CA ALA A 140 -2.12 20.18 -7.41
C ALA A 140 -3.14 21.13 -6.74
N GLY A 141 -3.04 22.44 -7.01
CA GLY A 141 -3.95 23.46 -6.46
C GLY A 141 -3.39 24.28 -5.29
N ARG A 142 -2.07 24.23 -5.07
CA ARG A 142 -1.33 25.24 -4.31
C ARG A 142 -0.49 26.10 -5.23
#